data_AF-A0AAD4EDD3-F1
#
_entry.id   AF-A0AAD4EDD3-F1
#
_cell.length_a   1.000
_cell.length_b   1.000
_cell.length_c   1.000
_cell.angle_alpha   90.00
_cell.angle_beta   90.00
_cell.angle_gamma   90.00
#
_symmetry.space_group_name_H-M   'P 1'
#
loop_
_entity.id
_entity.type
_entity.pdbx_description
1 polymer ?
#
loop_
_entity_poly.entity_id
_entity_poly.type
_entity_poly.pdbx_seq_one_letter_code
_entity_poly.pdbx_strand_id
1 'polypeptide(L)'
;MKQFESDTYAEERMSNPYFPFAGKPDWEMAAFLLQSDLSMADIDEFLKLELKLPLSFHSLRELRGRAEMLPSLPQWKYQIVPTEFPDNEDSLDILPGSNRVPPVAS
;
A
#
# COMPACT_ATOMS: atom_id res chain seq x y z
N MET A 1 31.44 18.74 16.01
CA MET A 1 30.50 19.72 16.59
C MET A 1 30.55 21.09 15.91
N LYS A 2 31.71 21.68 15.57
CA LYS A 2 31.76 23.04 15.00
C LYS A 2 31.05 23.26 13.65
N GLN A 3 30.93 22.24 12.80
CA GLN A 3 30.29 22.36 11.48
C GLN A 3 28.75 22.54 11.56
N PHE A 4 28.12 22.06 12.64
CA PHE A 4 26.67 22.15 12.81
C PHE A 4 26.22 23.55 13.26
N GLU A 5 27.12 24.28 13.91
CA GLU A 5 26.89 25.64 14.43
C GLU A 5 27.37 26.73 13.45
N SER A 6 27.99 26.33 12.33
CA SER A 6 28.58 27.26 11.36
C SER A 6 28.10 27.06 9.93
N ASP A 7 27.06 26.24 9.72
CA ASP A 7 26.46 26.09 8.41
C ASP A 7 25.42 27.18 8.15
N THR A 8 24.94 27.26 6.91
CA THR A 8 23.98 28.27 6.44
C THR A 8 22.67 28.26 7.23
N TYR A 9 22.37 27.19 7.97
CA TYR A 9 21.11 27.02 8.71
C TYR A 9 21.27 27.09 10.24
N ALA A 10 22.45 27.50 10.71
CA ALA A 10 22.75 27.57 12.14
C ALA A 10 21.82 28.56 12.87
N GLU A 11 21.45 29.67 12.23
CA GLU A 11 20.54 30.67 12.81
C GLU A 11 19.11 30.13 12.94
N GLU A 12 18.60 29.44 11.93
CA GLU A 12 17.27 28.82 11.93
C GLU A 12 17.17 27.78 13.05
N ARG A 13 18.23 27.00 13.27
CA ARG A 13 18.29 25.99 14.33
C ARG A 13 18.27 26.55 15.75
N MET A 14 18.62 27.83 15.94
CA MET A 14 18.44 28.50 17.23
C MET A 14 16.96 28.63 17.61
N SER A 15 16.08 28.81 16.62
CA SER A 15 14.63 28.91 16.80
C SER A 15 13.92 27.56 16.73
N ASN A 16 14.40 26.67 15.86
CA ASN A 16 13.87 25.34 15.67
C ASN A 16 15.02 24.33 15.54
N PRO A 17 15.36 23.62 16.62
CA PRO A 17 16.46 22.64 16.61
C PRO A 17 16.34 21.53 15.56
N TYR A 18 15.13 21.34 15.00
CA TYR A 18 14.81 20.31 14.02
C TYR A 18 14.85 20.81 12.57
N PHE A 19 15.22 22.06 12.31
CA PHE A 19 15.36 22.57 10.94
C PHE A 19 16.29 21.66 10.09
N PRO A 20 15.92 21.29 8.85
CA PRO A 20 14.91 21.88 7.96
C PRO A 20 13.46 21.41 8.15
N PHE A 21 13.20 20.52 9.11
CA PHE A 21 11.85 20.05 9.41
C PHE A 21 11.08 21.10 10.20
N ALA A 22 9.76 21.11 10.10
CA ALA A 22 8.89 22.10 10.76
C ALA A 22 8.96 22.02 12.30
N GLY A 23 9.40 20.89 12.85
CA GLY A 23 9.60 20.68 14.28
C GLY A 23 9.88 19.21 14.60
N LYS A 24 9.83 18.86 15.89
CA LYS A 24 10.12 17.50 16.37
C LYS A 24 9.26 16.41 15.69
N PRO A 25 7.92 16.53 15.61
CA PRO A 25 7.10 15.45 15.04
C PRO A 25 7.40 15.19 13.56
N ASP A 26 7.68 16.26 12.81
CA ASP A 26 8.02 16.20 11.40
C ASP A 26 9.38 15.51 11.20
N TRP A 27 10.38 15.89 12.02
CA TRP A 27 11.68 15.22 12.03
C TRP A 27 11.60 13.74 12.44
N GLU A 28 10.82 13.39 13.46
CA GLU A 28 10.65 12.00 13.91
C GLU A 28 10.05 11.13 12.81
N MET A 29 9.04 11.64 12.08
CA MET A 29 8.45 10.95 10.93
C MET A 29 9.48 10.77 9.81
N ALA A 30 10.19 11.84 9.43
CA ALA A 30 11.20 11.77 8.38
C ALA A 30 12.32 10.80 8.73
N ALA A 31 12.80 10.82 9.98
CA ALA A 31 13.83 9.92 10.47
C ALA A 31 13.36 8.46 10.44
N PHE A 32 12.12 8.18 10.83
CA PHE A 32 11.54 6.84 10.76
C PHE A 32 11.47 6.33 9.32
N LEU A 33 10.95 7.13 8.38
CA LEU A 33 10.84 6.73 6.97
C LEU A 33 12.21 6.44 6.36
N LEU A 34 13.20 7.31 6.60
CA LEU A 34 14.56 7.15 6.07
C LEU A 34 15.31 5.94 6.66
N GLN A 35 14.93 5.47 7.85
CA GLN A 35 15.53 4.31 8.52
C GLN A 35 14.74 3.02 8.32
N SER A 36 13.55 3.10 7.73
CA SER A 36 12.71 1.93 7.47
C SER A 36 13.20 1.13 6.26
N ASP A 37 12.80 -0.13 6.18
CA ASP A 37 13.07 -1.00 5.02
C ASP A 37 12.10 -0.73 3.85
N LEU A 38 11.34 0.37 3.88
CA LEU A 38 10.41 0.75 2.81
C LEU A 38 11.17 1.16 1.56
N SER A 39 10.65 0.79 0.39
CA SER A 39 11.23 1.27 -0.86
C SER A 39 10.93 2.76 -1.06
N MET A 40 11.71 3.43 -1.91
CA MET A 40 11.42 4.84 -2.26
C MET A 40 10.00 5.01 -2.83
N ALA A 41 9.50 4.01 -3.58
CA ALA A 41 8.16 4.04 -4.13
C ALA A 41 7.08 3.95 -3.04
N ASP A 42 7.28 3.09 -2.04
CA ASP A 42 6.35 2.95 -0.90
C ASP A 42 6.35 4.22 -0.04
N ILE A 43 7.51 4.85 0.15
CA ILE A 43 7.64 6.14 0.84
C ILE A 43 6.89 7.23 0.07
N ASP A 44 7.08 7.31 -1.25
CA ASP A 44 6.36 8.28 -2.10
C ASP A 44 4.85 8.05 -2.08
N GLU A 45 4.39 6.80 -2.05
CA GLU A 45 2.97 6.46 -1.90
C GLU A 45 2.44 6.87 -0.53
N PHE A 46 3.19 6.57 0.54
CA PHE A 46 2.86 6.99 1.90
C PHE A 46 2.73 8.51 2.03
N LEU A 47 3.64 9.28 1.43
CA LEU A 47 3.63 10.75 1.49
C LEU A 47 2.48 11.38 0.67
N LYS A 48 1.89 10.65 -0.27
CA LYS A 48 0.69 11.09 -1.02
C LYS A 48 -0.60 10.89 -0.24
N LEU A 49 -0.59 10.14 0.86
CA LEU A 49 -1.78 9.96 1.69
C LEU A 49 -2.22 11.31 2.26
N GLU A 50 -3.50 11.65 2.13
CA GLU A 50 -4.08 12.82 2.81
C GLU A 50 -4.25 12.55 4.31
N LEU A 51 -3.14 12.35 5.03
CA LEU A 51 -3.12 12.12 6.48
C LEU A 51 -3.43 13.42 7.22
N LYS A 52 -4.73 13.70 7.44
CA LYS A 52 -5.21 14.83 8.24
C LYS A 52 -5.70 14.44 9.63
N LEU A 53 -5.25 13.31 10.22
CA LEU A 53 -6.00 12.72 11.32
C LEU A 53 -5.21 12.01 12.42
N PRO A 54 -5.75 12.01 13.66
CA PRO A 54 -5.37 11.06 14.69
C PRO A 54 -5.78 9.66 14.24
N LEU A 55 -4.79 8.78 14.04
CA LEU A 55 -5.05 7.38 13.73
C LEU A 55 -5.77 6.72 14.90
N SER A 56 -6.67 5.79 14.58
CA SER A 56 -7.39 5.02 15.58
C SER A 56 -6.53 3.91 16.23
N PHE A 57 -5.28 3.76 15.79
CA PHE A 57 -4.31 2.79 16.26
C PHE A 57 -2.96 3.47 16.48
N HIS A 58 -2.22 3.01 17.50
CA HIS A 58 -0.92 3.54 17.88
C HIS A 58 0.15 2.44 17.98
N SER A 59 -0.21 1.19 17.64
CA SER A 59 0.72 0.06 17.61
C SER A 59 0.38 -0.92 16.49
N LEU A 60 1.38 -1.71 16.07
CA LEU A 60 1.19 -2.80 15.12
C LEU A 60 0.14 -3.82 15.61
N ARG A 61 0.08 -4.06 16.93
CA ARG A 61 -0.91 -4.97 17.53
C ARG A 61 -2.33 -4.44 17.35
N GLU A 62 -2.56 -3.16 17.58
CA GLU A 62 -3.87 -2.53 17.38
C GLU A 62 -4.26 -2.49 15.91
N LEU A 63 -3.32 -2.13 15.03
CA LEU A 63 -3.54 -2.15 13.59
C LEU A 63 -3.92 -3.56 13.10
N ARG A 64 -3.15 -4.57 13.50
CA ARG A 64 -3.42 -5.97 13.13
C ARG A 64 -4.75 -6.45 13.69
N GLY A 65 -5.04 -6.16 14.96
CA GLY A 65 -6.31 -6.50 15.57
C GLY A 65 -7.51 -5.87 14.84
N ARG A 66 -7.38 -4.63 14.37
CA ARG A 66 -8.40 -3.97 13.53
C ARG A 66 -8.53 -4.61 12.15
N ALA A 67 -7.42 -4.99 11.51
CA ALA A 67 -7.45 -5.69 10.23
C ALA A 67 -8.11 -7.08 10.37
N GLU A 68 -7.88 -7.78 11.48
CA GLU A 68 -8.50 -9.08 11.77
C GLU A 68 -10.00 -8.99 12.06
N MET A 69 -10.50 -7.83 12.51
CA MET A 69 -11.93 -7.57 12.69
C MET A 69 -12.68 -7.36 11.37
N LEU A 70 -11.97 -7.22 10.24
CA LEU A 70 -12.62 -7.08 8.94
C LEU A 70 -13.40 -8.37 8.64
N PRO A 71 -14.64 -8.27 8.12
CA PRO A 71 -15.37 -9.45 7.71
C PRO A 71 -14.55 -10.19 6.65
N SER A 72 -14.64 -11.52 6.65
CA SER A 72 -14.06 -12.33 5.59
C SER A 72 -14.48 -11.78 4.22
N LEU A 73 -13.53 -11.66 3.30
CA LEU A 73 -13.81 -11.22 1.94
C LEU A 73 -15.04 -11.96 1.39
N PRO A 74 -15.95 -11.27 0.69
CA PRO A 74 -17.06 -11.95 0.05
C PRO A 74 -16.51 -13.03 -0.88
N GLN A 75 -16.98 -14.26 -0.71
CA GLN A 75 -16.64 -15.32 -1.65
C GLN A 75 -17.25 -14.96 -3.00
N TRP A 76 -16.41 -14.89 -4.03
CA TRP A 76 -16.87 -14.74 -5.40
C TRP A 76 -17.78 -15.92 -5.75
N LYS A 77 -19.07 -15.63 -5.92
CA LYS A 77 -20.05 -16.60 -6.41
C LYS A 77 -20.25 -16.31 -7.89
N TYR A 78 -19.99 -17.30 -8.73
CA TYR A 78 -20.32 -17.25 -10.15
C TYR A 78 -21.33 -18.35 -10.46
N GLN A 79 -22.19 -18.09 -11.44
CA GLN A 79 -23.04 -19.08 -12.05
C GLN A 79 -22.88 -18.96 -13.56
N ILE A 80 -22.62 -20.09 -14.22
CA ILE A 80 -22.61 -20.15 -15.67
C ILE A 80 -24.08 -20.16 -16.10
N VAL A 81 -24.50 -19.16 -16.86
CA VAL A 81 -25.82 -19.13 -17.49
C VAL A 81 -25.67 -19.77 -18.88
N PRO A 82 -26.29 -20.93 -19.14
CA PRO A 82 -26.31 -21.51 -20.47
C PRO A 82 -27.07 -20.56 -21.39
N THR A 83 -26.41 -20.10 -22.45
CA THR A 83 -27.08 -19.41 -23.55
C THR A 83 -27.62 -20.45 -24.50
N GLU A 84 -28.95 -20.54 -24.61
CA GLU A 84 -29.61 -21.24 -25.72
C GLU A 84 -29.42 -20.38 -26.98
N PHE A 85 -28.24 -20.49 -27.58
CA PHE A 85 -28.13 -20.21 -28.99
C PHE A 85 -28.87 -21.34 -29.72
N PRO A 86 -29.81 -21.05 -30.63
CA PRO A 86 -30.42 -22.11 -31.42
C PRO A 86 -29.31 -22.80 -32.19
N ASP A 87 -29.16 -24.09 -31.92
CA ASP A 87 -28.38 -25.03 -32.72
C ASP A 87 -29.00 -25.04 -34.12
N ASN A 88 -28.60 -24.09 -34.95
CA ASN A 88 -28.75 -24.25 -36.38
C ASN A 88 -27.75 -25.36 -36.72
N GLU A 89 -28.28 -26.58 -36.87
CA GLU A 89 -27.56 -27.71 -37.43
C GLU A 89 -26.87 -27.28 -38.72
N ASP A 90 -25.55 -27.13 -38.65
CA ASP A 90 -24.67 -27.62 -39.70
C ASP A 90 -23.27 -27.81 -39.13
N SER A 91 -22.86 -29.06 -39.19
CA SER A 91 -21.58 -29.66 -38.83
C SER A 91 -20.35 -28.77 -39.11
N LEU A 92 -19.33 -28.84 -38.26
CA LEU A 92 -18.01 -29.40 -38.65
C LEU A 92 -17.08 -29.51 -37.43
N ASP A 93 -16.79 -30.78 -37.12
CA ASP A 93 -15.70 -31.33 -36.32
C ASP A 93 -14.51 -30.41 -35.99
N ILE A 94 -14.17 -30.25 -34.70
CA ILE A 94 -12.77 -30.33 -34.22
C ILE A 94 -12.70 -31.02 -32.84
N LEU A 95 -11.83 -32.04 -32.80
CA LEU A 95 -11.54 -33.10 -31.81
C LEU A 95 -11.16 -32.67 -30.36
N PRO A 96 -11.18 -33.61 -29.39
CA PRO A 96 -10.86 -33.32 -28.00
C PRO A 96 -9.34 -33.24 -27.79
N GLY A 97 -8.85 -32.09 -27.36
CA GLY A 97 -7.45 -31.96 -27.00
C GLY A 97 -7.02 -30.55 -26.58
N SER A 98 -7.30 -30.15 -25.34
CA SER A 98 -6.33 -29.40 -24.54
C SER A 98 -6.82 -29.24 -23.10
N ASN A 99 -6.25 -30.02 -22.18
CA ASN A 99 -6.22 -29.64 -20.77
C ASN A 99 -5.42 -28.33 -20.67
N ARG A 100 -6.10 -27.20 -20.49
CA ARG A 100 -5.46 -25.99 -19.95
C ARG A 100 -5.89 -25.81 -18.51
N VAL A 101 -4.97 -26.17 -17.62
CA VAL A 101 -4.96 -25.76 -16.22
C VAL A 101 -4.85 -24.22 -16.18
N PRO A 102 -5.70 -23.51 -15.43
CA PRO A 102 -5.56 -22.06 -15.28
C PRO A 102 -4.30 -21.71 -14.46
N PRO A 103 -3.66 -20.56 -14.72
CA PRO A 103 -2.41 -20.19 -14.05
C PRO A 103 -2.67 -19.85 -12.59
N VAL A 104 -1.82 -20.38 -11.71
CA VAL A 104 -1.69 -19.85 -10.35
C VAL A 104 -1.00 -18.49 -10.48
N ALA A 105 -1.70 -17.42 -10.11
CA ALA A 105 -1.08 -16.11 -9.96
C ALA A 105 -0.56 -16.04 -8.52
N SER A 106 0.77 -16.12 -8.39
CA SER A 106 1.53 -15.66 -7.22
C SER A 106 1.61 -14.14 -7.19
#